data_AF-A0A9P8FL47-F1
#
_entry.id   AF-A0A9P8FL47-F1
#
_cell.length_a   1.000
_cell.length_b   1.000
_cell.length_c   1.000
_cell.angle_alpha   90.00
_cell.angle_beta   90.00
_cell.angle_gamma   90.00
#
_symmetry.space_group_name_H-M   'P 1'
#
loop_
_entity.id
_entity.type
_entity.pdbx_description
1 polymer ?
#
loop_
_entity_poly.entity_id
_entity_poly.type
_entity_poly.pdbx_seq_one_letter_code
_entity_poly.pdbx_strand_id
1 'polypeptide(L)'
;MATALQQQLAQIAKKSTDQLDLKAQRAQHSKSLLFDPRVTANQTFETIYQICAEAFQELCLLDARFAPFAANLFSEQSKSEERINLTKKENEDLDQIIDSFLGLVSSRLLLRPGLKAVEWLVRRFRVHEYNTESLVLTFLPYHANPVFPTMLSILPKTLPPTLKFLQPYISSLSCPPSQALVYAAVNNPSFFTAFNTYVVRTSNLGHHSVMLLQFWAGVMTPTINGMLDAAMSGRADVRSQRQEDLLLRLVPVLQQTLRIKNVPELFLGSCMIICVLVSKTQLDDKVLDSLMDAVSRGWTSQTIDQGLSTVAIIAEERQSLKFTRPVTKALLKVPALESRILELQTKQHTGRLLTGLAMTSLDEASSPEAFDLIENAVTSHIPTLPQKAAIIQLLLSAVSDLQASSEALASQERLGRIFSALCQSSSTLPLVQAEAARLDLSLESLEV
;
A
#
# COMPACT_ATOMS: atom_id res chain seq x y z
N MET A 1 -17.47 -5.99 44.92
CA MET A 1 -17.85 -6.69 43.67
C MET A 1 -19.19 -6.12 43.21
N ALA A 2 -19.30 -5.65 41.97
CA ALA A 2 -20.57 -5.16 41.45
C ALA A 2 -21.55 -6.32 41.30
N THR A 3 -22.82 -6.14 41.68
CA THR A 3 -23.84 -7.19 41.57
C THR A 3 -24.14 -7.50 40.10
N ALA A 4 -24.63 -8.70 39.78
CA ALA A 4 -25.01 -9.07 38.41
C ALA A 4 -26.01 -8.06 37.80
N LEU A 5 -26.92 -7.52 38.61
CA LEU A 5 -27.84 -6.45 38.23
C LEU A 5 -27.11 -5.13 37.90
N GLN A 6 -26.11 -4.73 38.68
CA GLN A 6 -25.29 -3.55 38.37
C GLN A 6 -24.51 -3.72 37.06
N GLN A 7 -24.02 -4.93 36.76
CA GLN A 7 -23.35 -5.21 35.49
C GLN A 7 -24.32 -5.14 34.31
N GLN A 8 -25.53 -5.70 34.46
CA GLN A 8 -26.58 -5.62 33.45
C GLN A 8 -27.06 -4.18 33.23
N LEU A 9 -27.28 -3.41 34.30
CA LEU A 9 -27.65 -1.98 34.22
C LEU A 9 -26.53 -1.15 33.59
N ALA A 10 -25.26 -1.41 33.90
CA ALA A 10 -24.14 -0.75 33.25
C ALA A 10 -24.05 -1.10 31.75
N GLN A 11 -24.42 -2.33 31.36
CA GLN A 11 -24.44 -2.75 29.96
C GLN A 11 -25.63 -2.14 29.20
N ILE A 12 -26.80 -2.00 29.85
CA ILE A 12 -27.98 -1.33 29.30
C ILE A 12 -27.73 0.17 29.19
N ALA A 13 -27.20 0.83 30.23
CA ALA A 13 -26.85 2.26 30.21
C ALA A 13 -25.82 2.59 29.12
N LYS A 14 -24.90 1.66 28.82
CA LYS A 14 -23.97 1.80 27.69
C LYS A 14 -24.63 1.69 26.31
N LYS A 15 -25.81 1.07 26.22
CA LYS A 15 -26.56 0.85 24.97
C LYS A 15 -27.76 1.79 24.81
N SER A 16 -28.30 2.33 25.90
CA SER A 16 -29.41 3.27 25.87
C SER A 16 -28.93 4.63 25.39
N THR A 17 -29.61 5.19 24.40
CA THR A 17 -29.38 6.58 24.01
C THR A 17 -30.12 7.48 25.01
N ASP A 18 -29.40 8.41 25.64
CA ASP A 18 -29.91 9.34 26.68
C ASP A 18 -30.91 10.39 26.13
N GLN A 19 -31.89 9.98 25.33
CA GLN A 19 -32.87 10.87 24.69
C GLN A 19 -33.77 11.59 25.71
N LEU A 20 -33.86 11.13 26.96
CA LEU A 20 -34.72 11.74 27.99
C LEU A 20 -33.93 12.59 29.01
N ASP A 21 -32.59 12.54 28.99
CA ASP A 21 -31.76 13.36 29.87
C ASP A 21 -31.33 14.65 29.14
N LEU A 22 -32.01 15.76 29.47
CA LEU A 22 -31.71 17.09 28.95
C LEU A 22 -30.25 17.52 29.19
N LYS A 23 -29.62 17.05 30.28
CA LYS A 23 -28.21 17.36 30.56
C LYS A 23 -27.30 16.60 29.62
N ALA A 24 -27.60 15.32 29.35
CA ALA A 24 -26.87 14.52 28.39
C ALA A 24 -27.02 15.08 26.97
N GLN A 25 -28.23 15.47 26.56
CA GLN A 25 -28.48 16.12 25.27
C GLN A 25 -27.68 17.42 25.12
N ARG A 26 -27.68 18.29 26.14
CA ARG A 26 -26.88 19.53 26.12
C ARG A 26 -25.38 19.24 26.05
N ALA A 27 -24.90 18.20 26.72
CA ALA A 27 -23.49 17.80 26.68
C ALA A 27 -23.09 17.20 25.32
N GLN A 28 -24.00 16.48 24.66
CA GLN A 28 -23.81 15.98 23.29
C GLN A 28 -23.82 17.15 22.30
N HIS A 29 -24.79 18.07 22.43
CA HIS A 29 -24.89 19.26 21.60
C HIS A 29 -23.68 20.21 21.79
N SER A 30 -22.99 20.17 22.93
CA SER A 30 -21.86 21.08 23.15
C SER A 30 -20.54 20.63 22.50
N LYS A 31 -20.49 19.41 21.94
CA LYS A 31 -19.31 18.89 21.23
C LYS A 31 -19.12 19.61 19.90
N SER A 32 -17.95 20.24 19.74
CA SER A 32 -17.60 21.07 18.59
C SER A 32 -16.08 21.07 18.37
N LEU A 33 -15.67 21.08 17.11
CA LEU A 33 -14.29 21.29 16.67
C LEU A 33 -13.90 22.78 16.62
N LEU A 34 -14.89 23.69 16.56
CA LEU A 34 -14.65 25.11 16.28
C LEU A 34 -14.97 26.03 17.45
N PHE A 35 -15.97 25.68 18.26
CA PHE A 35 -16.58 26.59 19.21
C PHE A 35 -16.48 26.03 20.63
N ASP A 36 -16.24 26.93 21.58
CA ASP A 36 -16.28 26.57 22.99
C ASP A 36 -17.69 26.10 23.41
N PRO A 37 -17.80 25.21 24.41
CA PRO A 37 -19.08 24.73 24.93
C PRO A 37 -20.09 25.81 25.33
N ARG A 38 -19.60 27.01 25.69
CA ARG A 38 -20.46 28.17 26.05
C ARG A 38 -21.15 28.77 24.82
N VAL A 39 -20.47 28.75 23.67
CA VAL A 39 -21.01 29.27 22.40
C VAL A 39 -21.95 28.25 21.79
N THR A 40 -21.54 26.98 21.76
CA THR A 40 -22.34 25.88 21.18
C THR A 40 -23.68 25.66 21.89
N ALA A 41 -23.74 25.95 23.20
CA ALA A 41 -24.99 25.86 23.97
C ALA A 41 -26.10 26.79 23.47
N ASN A 42 -25.74 27.90 22.82
CA ASN A 42 -26.69 28.91 22.32
C ASN A 42 -26.90 28.85 20.80
N GLN A 43 -26.18 27.98 20.10
CA GLN A 43 -26.31 27.81 18.66
C GLN A 43 -27.48 26.89 18.31
N THR A 44 -28.23 27.24 17.28
CA THR A 44 -29.25 26.37 16.69
C THR A 44 -28.68 25.64 15.47
N PHE A 45 -29.33 24.55 15.04
CA PHE A 45 -28.95 23.87 13.79
C PHE A 45 -29.04 24.78 12.57
N GLU A 46 -29.93 25.78 12.56
CA GLU A 46 -30.00 26.78 11.48
C GLU A 46 -28.73 27.63 11.44
N THR A 47 -28.31 28.17 12.59
CA THR A 47 -27.12 29.04 12.67
C THR A 47 -25.83 28.31 12.31
N ILE A 48 -25.65 27.07 12.79
CA ILE A 48 -24.45 26.29 12.48
C ILE A 48 -24.46 25.81 11.03
N TYR A 49 -25.62 25.42 10.50
CA TYR A 49 -25.76 25.05 9.09
C TYR A 49 -25.34 26.19 8.17
N GLN A 50 -25.79 27.42 8.41
CA GLN A 50 -25.44 28.57 7.57
C GLN A 50 -23.91 28.78 7.51
N ILE A 51 -23.23 28.72 8.65
CA ILE A 51 -21.76 28.86 8.74
C ILE A 51 -21.04 27.74 7.97
N CYS A 52 -21.53 26.52 8.09
CA CYS A 52 -20.91 25.34 7.49
C CYS A 52 -21.23 25.19 6.00
N ALA A 53 -22.43 25.60 5.57
CA ALA A 53 -22.85 25.58 4.17
C ALA A 53 -22.06 26.58 3.32
N GLU A 54 -21.80 27.80 3.84
CA GLU A 54 -20.91 28.77 3.20
C GLU A 54 -19.49 28.18 3.01
N ALA A 55 -18.94 27.59 4.06
CA ALA A 55 -17.64 26.92 3.99
C ALA A 55 -17.61 25.72 3.03
N PHE A 56 -18.70 24.96 2.95
CA PHE A 56 -18.83 23.86 2.00
C PHE A 56 -18.90 24.37 0.55
N GLN A 57 -19.55 25.51 0.30
CA GLN A 57 -19.51 26.16 -1.02
C GLN A 57 -18.09 26.59 -1.38
N GLU A 58 -17.31 27.15 -0.45
CA GLU A 58 -15.88 27.42 -0.66
C GLU A 58 -15.11 26.15 -1.03
N LEU A 59 -15.38 25.01 -0.35
CA LEU A 59 -14.76 23.73 -0.71
C LEU A 59 -15.14 23.27 -2.12
N CYS A 60 -16.39 23.43 -2.53
CA CYS A 60 -16.84 23.09 -3.89
C CYS A 60 -16.13 23.94 -4.96
N LEU A 61 -15.82 25.20 -4.66
CA LEU A 61 -15.03 26.07 -5.55
C LEU A 61 -13.56 25.62 -5.64
N LEU A 62 -13.01 25.08 -4.55
CA LEU A 62 -11.63 24.57 -4.51
C LEU A 62 -11.49 23.18 -5.16
N ASP A 63 -12.53 22.35 -5.07
CA ASP A 63 -12.53 20.98 -5.59
C ASP A 63 -13.98 20.55 -5.90
N ALA A 64 -14.29 20.42 -7.20
CA ALA A 64 -15.63 20.10 -7.68
C ALA A 64 -16.14 18.73 -7.20
N ARG A 65 -15.25 17.84 -6.72
CA ARG A 65 -15.65 16.54 -6.16
C ARG A 65 -16.48 16.67 -4.89
N PHE A 66 -16.51 17.84 -4.24
CA PHE A 66 -17.41 18.08 -3.11
C PHE A 66 -18.87 18.32 -3.52
N ALA A 67 -19.14 18.76 -4.76
CA ALA A 67 -20.48 19.17 -5.19
C ALA A 67 -21.59 18.10 -4.96
N PRO A 68 -21.36 16.79 -5.17
CA PRO A 68 -22.37 15.76 -4.91
C PRO A 68 -22.88 15.72 -3.46
N PHE A 69 -22.08 16.17 -2.49
CA PHE A 69 -22.48 16.17 -1.08
C PHE A 69 -23.48 17.27 -0.72
N ALA A 70 -23.71 18.22 -1.62
CA ALA A 70 -24.74 19.26 -1.48
C ALA A 70 -26.16 18.67 -1.42
N ALA A 71 -26.38 17.58 -2.15
CA ALA A 71 -27.69 16.94 -2.23
C ALA A 71 -28.03 16.07 -1.01
N ASN A 72 -27.04 15.76 -0.15
CA ASN A 72 -27.22 14.91 1.02
C ASN A 72 -26.76 15.63 2.32
N LEU A 73 -25.47 15.56 2.65
CA LEU A 73 -24.88 16.04 3.89
C LEU A 73 -25.10 17.54 4.09
N PHE A 74 -25.09 18.33 3.01
CA PHE A 74 -25.26 19.78 3.03
C PHE A 74 -26.54 20.24 2.34
N SER A 75 -27.59 19.41 2.40
CA SER A 75 -28.93 19.77 1.92
C SER A 75 -29.72 20.52 3.00
N GLU A 76 -30.72 21.32 2.60
CA GLU A 76 -31.63 21.96 3.56
C GLU A 76 -32.34 20.96 4.48
N GLN A 77 -32.65 19.76 3.96
CA GLN A 77 -33.29 18.68 4.70
C GLN A 77 -32.42 18.15 5.85
N SER A 78 -31.09 18.13 5.66
CA SER A 78 -30.12 17.63 6.65
C SER A 78 -30.24 18.31 8.02
N LYS A 79 -30.70 19.57 8.06
CA LYS A 79 -30.95 20.32 9.30
C LYS A 79 -31.95 19.65 10.24
N SER A 80 -32.91 18.92 9.67
CA SER A 80 -34.01 18.27 10.39
C SER A 80 -33.83 16.76 10.56
N GLU A 81 -32.86 16.16 9.85
CA GLU A 81 -32.67 14.71 9.81
C GLU A 81 -31.95 14.19 11.07
N GLU A 82 -32.67 13.47 11.93
CA GLU A 82 -32.12 12.90 13.16
C GLU A 82 -31.64 11.47 12.91
N ARG A 83 -30.33 11.26 12.97
CA ARG A 83 -29.69 9.96 12.68
C ARG A 83 -30.27 8.79 13.48
N ILE A 84 -30.70 9.04 14.72
CA ILE A 84 -31.30 8.04 15.60
C ILE A 84 -32.69 7.57 15.15
N ASN A 85 -33.37 8.37 14.33
CA ASN A 85 -34.69 8.03 13.79
C ASN A 85 -34.59 7.28 12.46
N LEU A 86 -33.39 7.19 11.88
CA LEU A 86 -33.15 6.43 10.65
C LEU A 86 -33.14 4.92 10.95
N THR A 87 -33.57 4.14 9.96
CA THR A 87 -33.42 2.69 9.98
C THR A 87 -31.94 2.29 9.97
N LYS A 88 -31.67 1.02 10.29
CA LYS A 88 -30.30 0.49 10.25
C LYS A 88 -29.67 0.62 8.86
N LYS A 89 -30.44 0.33 7.81
CA LYS A 89 -29.95 0.41 6.42
C LYS A 89 -29.65 1.85 6.00
N GLU A 90 -30.53 2.78 6.33
CA GLU A 90 -30.30 4.22 6.05
C GLU A 90 -29.07 4.75 6.79
N ASN A 91 -28.83 4.29 8.03
CA ASN A 91 -27.60 4.58 8.76
C ASN A 91 -26.35 4.04 8.06
N GLU A 92 -26.39 2.80 7.55
CA GLU A 92 -25.28 2.19 6.80
C GLU A 92 -25.00 2.94 5.48
N ASP A 93 -26.04 3.40 4.78
CA ASP A 93 -25.92 4.20 3.56
C ASP A 93 -25.34 5.59 3.88
N LEU A 94 -25.82 6.24 4.96
CA LEU A 94 -25.28 7.50 5.47
C LEU A 94 -23.80 7.36 5.87
N ASP A 95 -23.41 6.25 6.49
CA ASP A 95 -22.01 5.98 6.86
C ASP A 95 -21.09 5.93 5.65
N GLN A 96 -21.52 5.33 4.54
CA GLN A 96 -20.73 5.31 3.31
C GLN A 96 -20.54 6.71 2.74
N ILE A 97 -21.58 7.55 2.77
CA ILE A 97 -21.50 8.95 2.31
C ILE A 97 -20.55 9.76 3.20
N ILE A 98 -20.69 9.63 4.53
CA ILE A 98 -19.84 10.32 5.51
C ILE A 98 -18.38 9.88 5.36
N ASP A 99 -18.11 8.58 5.28
CA ASP A 99 -16.76 8.05 5.14
C ASP A 99 -16.11 8.51 3.84
N SER A 100 -16.89 8.59 2.75
CA SER A 100 -16.46 9.13 1.47
C SER A 100 -16.09 10.61 1.57
N PHE A 101 -16.93 11.43 2.23
CA PHE A 101 -16.67 12.85 2.47
C PHE A 101 -15.43 13.06 3.35
N LEU A 102 -15.31 12.30 4.45
CA LEU A 102 -14.18 12.36 5.38
C LEU A 102 -12.86 12.03 4.66
N GLY A 103 -12.87 11.00 3.81
CA GLY A 103 -11.74 10.70 2.93
C GLY A 103 -11.30 11.91 2.10
N LEU A 104 -12.26 12.55 1.42
CA LEU A 104 -11.99 13.67 0.50
C LEU A 104 -11.52 14.94 1.22
N VAL A 105 -12.18 15.29 2.34
CA VAL A 105 -11.87 16.49 3.13
C VAL A 105 -10.55 16.39 3.88
N SER A 106 -9.97 15.18 3.99
CA SER A 106 -8.66 14.96 4.64
C SER A 106 -7.60 15.95 4.12
N SER A 107 -7.54 16.19 2.81
CA SER A 107 -6.59 17.12 2.16
C SER A 107 -6.80 18.61 2.48
N ARG A 108 -7.90 18.96 3.14
CA ARG A 108 -8.35 20.33 3.42
C ARG A 108 -8.55 20.61 4.91
N LEU A 109 -8.23 19.66 5.80
CA LEU A 109 -8.48 19.80 7.24
C LEU A 109 -7.75 20.98 7.91
N LEU A 110 -6.60 21.39 7.37
CA LEU A 110 -5.87 22.55 7.88
C LEU A 110 -6.42 23.88 7.36
N LEU A 111 -7.34 23.86 6.39
CA LEU A 111 -8.06 25.04 5.92
C LEU A 111 -9.31 25.24 6.77
N ARG A 112 -9.63 26.51 7.08
CA ARG A 112 -10.88 26.88 7.76
C ARG A 112 -12.14 26.30 7.10
N PRO A 113 -12.32 26.36 5.76
CA PRO A 113 -13.51 25.77 5.14
C PRO A 113 -13.59 24.24 5.33
N GLY A 114 -12.47 23.53 5.29
CA GLY A 114 -12.42 22.09 5.57
C GLY A 114 -12.89 21.75 6.98
N LEU A 115 -12.35 22.43 7.98
CA LEU A 115 -12.73 22.19 9.37
C LEU A 115 -14.18 22.59 9.67
N LYS A 116 -14.67 23.70 9.10
CA LYS A 116 -16.08 24.10 9.18
C LYS A 116 -17.03 23.08 8.52
N ALA A 117 -16.65 22.47 7.41
CA ALA A 117 -17.49 21.45 6.81
C ALA A 117 -17.57 20.18 7.69
N VAL A 118 -16.45 19.75 8.30
CA VAL A 118 -16.46 18.63 9.25
C VAL A 118 -17.23 18.96 10.53
N GLU A 119 -17.23 20.22 10.98
CA GLU A 119 -18.03 20.67 12.12
C GLU A 119 -19.51 20.36 11.94
N TRP A 120 -20.07 20.56 10.75
CA TRP A 120 -21.45 20.18 10.46
C TRP A 120 -21.68 18.68 10.67
N LEU A 121 -20.75 17.85 10.22
CA LEU A 121 -20.83 16.40 10.41
C LEU A 121 -20.75 16.00 11.89
N VAL A 122 -19.90 16.67 12.66
CA VAL A 122 -19.78 16.47 14.11
C VAL A 122 -21.08 16.86 14.81
N ARG A 123 -21.64 18.01 14.46
CA ARG A 123 -22.76 18.64 15.18
C ARG A 123 -24.11 18.05 14.81
N ARG A 124 -24.32 17.70 13.54
CA ARG A 124 -25.59 17.16 13.01
C ARG A 124 -25.61 15.64 12.97
N PHE A 125 -24.59 15.03 12.36
CA PHE A 125 -24.56 13.58 12.13
C PHE A 125 -23.81 12.81 13.23
N ARG A 126 -23.22 13.51 14.20
CA ARG A 126 -22.50 12.93 15.35
C ARG A 126 -21.42 11.94 14.92
N VAL A 127 -20.65 12.29 13.88
CA VAL A 127 -19.60 11.41 13.34
C VAL A 127 -18.50 11.05 14.35
N HIS A 128 -18.31 11.88 15.39
CA HIS A 128 -17.41 11.59 16.49
C HIS A 128 -17.88 10.43 17.38
N GLU A 129 -19.14 10.01 17.29
CA GLU A 129 -19.70 8.86 17.99
C GLU A 129 -19.93 7.69 17.03
N TYR A 130 -20.62 7.93 15.91
CA TYR A 130 -21.05 6.88 14.98
C TYR A 130 -19.97 6.48 13.96
N ASN A 131 -19.07 7.41 13.60
CA ASN A 131 -17.99 7.19 12.62
C ASN A 131 -16.61 7.44 13.25
N THR A 132 -16.48 7.15 14.55
CA THR A 132 -15.30 7.48 15.36
C THR A 132 -13.99 7.02 14.68
N GLU A 133 -13.97 5.81 14.14
CA GLU A 133 -12.80 5.25 13.46
C GLU A 133 -12.42 6.05 12.22
N SER A 134 -13.36 6.27 11.30
CA SER A 134 -13.14 7.08 10.10
C SER A 134 -12.72 8.50 10.42
N LEU A 135 -13.36 9.15 11.41
CA LEU A 135 -13.00 10.50 11.84
C LEU A 135 -11.55 10.56 12.33
N VAL A 136 -11.15 9.65 13.22
CA VAL A 136 -9.79 9.62 13.75
C VAL A 136 -8.77 9.34 12.65
N LEU A 137 -9.02 8.36 11.77
CA LEU A 137 -8.12 8.05 10.66
C LEU A 137 -7.99 9.20 9.65
N THR A 138 -9.05 10.00 9.49
CA THR A 138 -9.05 11.22 8.65
C THR A 138 -8.12 12.31 9.23
N PHE A 139 -8.13 12.47 10.55
CA PHE A 139 -7.29 13.46 11.25
C PHE A 139 -5.88 12.95 11.57
N LEU A 140 -5.64 11.65 11.51
CA LEU A 140 -4.40 11.01 11.94
C LEU A 140 -3.14 11.51 11.21
N PRO A 141 -3.14 11.81 9.90
CA PRO A 141 -1.97 12.42 9.25
C PRO A 141 -1.57 13.78 9.84
N TYR A 142 -2.49 14.42 10.57
CA TYR A 142 -2.30 15.71 11.23
C TYR A 142 -2.07 15.57 12.73
N HIS A 143 -1.66 14.39 13.23
CA HIS A 143 -1.54 14.11 14.67
C HIS A 143 -0.65 15.08 15.46
N ALA A 144 0.30 15.74 14.80
CA ALA A 144 1.18 16.74 15.42
C ALA A 144 0.60 18.16 15.44
N ASN A 145 -0.51 18.41 14.74
CA ASN A 145 -1.14 19.73 14.65
C ASN A 145 -2.16 19.97 15.79
N PRO A 146 -2.40 21.23 16.20
CA PRO A 146 -3.36 21.57 17.25
C PRO A 146 -4.80 21.10 16.97
N VAL A 147 -5.15 20.89 15.70
CA VAL A 147 -6.48 20.37 15.32
C VAL A 147 -6.72 18.95 15.84
N PHE A 148 -5.67 18.16 16.05
CA PHE A 148 -5.79 16.77 16.49
C PHE A 148 -6.21 16.67 17.98
N PRO A 149 -5.56 17.36 18.95
CA PRO A 149 -6.08 17.45 20.31
C PRO A 149 -7.52 17.99 20.41
N THR A 150 -7.89 18.95 19.55
CA THR A 150 -9.28 19.43 19.50
C THR A 150 -10.25 18.32 19.09
N MET A 151 -9.90 17.54 18.07
CA MET A 151 -10.67 16.35 17.67
C MET A 151 -10.71 15.30 18.80
N LEU A 152 -9.59 15.04 19.49
CA LEU A 152 -9.56 14.12 20.64
C LEU A 152 -10.50 14.56 21.77
N SER A 153 -10.65 15.87 22.00
CA SER A 153 -11.49 16.42 23.08
C SER A 153 -13.00 16.17 22.90
N ILE A 154 -13.43 15.94 21.65
CA ILE A 154 -14.84 15.67 21.33
C ILE A 154 -15.18 14.19 21.27
N LEU A 155 -14.18 13.29 21.23
CA LEU A 155 -14.40 11.86 21.16
C LEU A 155 -15.14 11.32 22.40
N PRO A 156 -15.87 10.19 22.26
CA PRO A 156 -16.50 9.52 23.38
C PRO A 156 -15.45 9.03 24.38
N LYS A 157 -15.83 8.97 25.66
CA LYS A 157 -14.94 8.54 26.74
C LYS A 157 -14.41 7.11 26.56
N THR A 158 -15.20 6.25 25.93
CA THR A 158 -14.84 4.86 25.65
C THR A 158 -14.55 4.71 24.17
N LEU A 159 -13.28 4.50 23.83
CA LEU A 159 -12.86 4.25 22.46
C LEU A 159 -12.98 2.77 22.08
N PRO A 160 -13.19 2.46 20.78
CA PRO A 160 -13.10 1.09 20.29
C PRO A 160 -11.67 0.53 20.47
N PRO A 161 -11.51 -0.81 20.52
CA PRO A 161 -10.20 -1.46 20.66
C PRO A 161 -9.17 -1.00 19.62
N THR A 162 -9.60 -0.72 18.39
CA THR A 162 -8.79 -0.14 17.32
C THR A 162 -8.06 1.13 17.74
N LEU A 163 -8.72 2.00 18.51
CA LEU A 163 -8.22 3.34 18.82
C LEU A 163 -7.80 3.52 20.28
N LYS A 164 -7.87 2.46 21.08
CA LYS A 164 -7.63 2.53 22.53
C LYS A 164 -6.25 3.08 22.91
N PHE A 165 -5.26 2.97 22.03
CA PHE A 165 -3.93 3.55 22.23
C PHE A 165 -3.94 5.08 22.33
N LEU A 166 -5.01 5.76 21.88
CA LEU A 166 -5.16 7.20 21.98
C LEU A 166 -5.61 7.68 23.36
N GLN A 167 -6.04 6.78 24.25
CA GLN A 167 -6.59 7.13 25.57
C GLN A 167 -5.67 8.05 26.42
N PRO A 168 -4.34 7.82 26.49
CA PRO A 168 -3.45 8.71 27.26
C PRO A 168 -3.43 10.15 26.73
N TYR A 169 -3.60 10.31 25.41
CA TYR A 169 -3.58 11.59 24.72
C TYR A 169 -4.90 12.34 24.83
N ILE A 170 -6.03 11.63 24.97
CA ILE A 170 -7.33 12.25 25.29
C ILE A 170 -7.29 12.86 26.69
N SER A 171 -6.79 12.12 27.69
CA SER A 171 -6.74 12.60 29.07
C SER A 171 -5.82 13.81 29.26
N SER A 172 -4.73 13.87 28.50
CA SER A 172 -3.75 14.97 28.55
C SER A 172 -4.00 16.07 27.53
N LEU A 173 -4.95 15.89 26.61
CA LEU A 173 -5.18 16.76 25.44
C LEU A 173 -3.88 17.11 24.70
N SER A 174 -3.04 16.08 24.45
CA SER A 174 -1.72 16.24 23.83
C SER A 174 -1.63 15.55 22.47
N CYS A 175 -0.68 15.99 21.64
CA CYS A 175 -0.40 15.37 20.35
C CYS A 175 0.38 14.05 20.56
N PRO A 176 -0.05 12.91 19.98
CA PRO A 176 0.73 11.68 20.06
C PRO A 176 2.01 11.79 19.22
N PRO A 177 3.17 11.34 19.73
CA PRO A 177 4.40 11.31 18.94
C PRO A 177 4.34 10.19 17.88
N SER A 178 5.04 10.37 16.75
CA SER A 178 5.01 9.39 15.64
C SER A 178 5.44 7.98 16.08
N GLN A 179 6.40 7.86 17.00
CA GLN A 179 6.83 6.57 17.57
C GLN A 179 5.69 5.84 18.30
N ALA A 180 4.78 6.55 18.96
CA ALA A 180 3.63 5.94 19.60
C ALA A 180 2.63 5.37 18.59
N LEU A 181 2.48 6.01 17.42
CA LEU A 181 1.64 5.51 16.33
C LEU A 181 2.22 4.25 15.72
N VAL A 182 3.54 4.22 15.48
CA VAL A 182 4.25 3.03 15.00
C VAL A 182 4.12 1.89 16.02
N TYR A 183 4.37 2.17 17.30
CA TYR A 183 4.21 1.18 18.38
C TYR A 183 2.78 0.65 18.46
N ALA A 184 1.77 1.52 18.34
CA ALA A 184 0.37 1.12 18.31
C ALA A 184 0.09 0.20 17.11
N ALA A 185 0.56 0.55 15.92
CA ALA A 185 0.37 -0.26 14.73
C ALA A 185 1.06 -1.64 14.83
N VAL A 186 2.26 -1.72 15.44
CA VAL A 186 2.96 -2.99 15.69
C VAL A 186 2.17 -3.89 16.65
N ASN A 187 1.64 -3.33 17.74
CA ASN A 187 1.07 -4.10 18.85
C ASN A 187 -0.47 -4.23 18.81
N ASN A 188 -1.15 -3.53 17.89
CA ASN A 188 -2.60 -3.56 17.74
C ASN A 188 -3.00 -3.97 16.30
N PRO A 189 -3.23 -5.27 16.05
CA PRO A 189 -3.67 -5.78 14.75
C PRO A 189 -4.93 -5.12 14.20
N SER A 190 -5.87 -4.72 15.07
CA SER A 190 -7.11 -4.04 14.64
C SER A 190 -6.80 -2.66 14.08
N PHE A 191 -5.93 -1.89 14.73
CA PHE A 191 -5.48 -0.59 14.22
C PHE A 191 -4.73 -0.72 12.90
N PHE A 192 -3.80 -1.67 12.81
CA PHE A 192 -3.08 -1.97 11.57
C PHE A 192 -4.05 -2.23 10.40
N THR A 193 -5.06 -3.09 10.64
CA THR A 193 -6.02 -3.47 9.60
C THR A 193 -6.92 -2.31 9.21
N ALA A 194 -7.43 -1.57 10.19
CA ALA A 194 -8.28 -0.41 9.98
C ALA A 194 -7.57 0.68 9.18
N PHE A 195 -6.32 1.01 9.54
CA PHE A 195 -5.57 2.06 8.86
C PHE A 195 -5.25 1.69 7.40
N ASN A 196 -4.80 0.47 7.14
CA ASN A 196 -4.56 0.01 5.76
C ASN A 196 -5.86 -0.03 4.94
N THR A 197 -6.95 -0.53 5.52
CA THR A 197 -8.27 -0.56 4.86
C THR A 197 -8.74 0.85 4.51
N TYR A 198 -8.56 1.81 5.41
CA TYR A 198 -8.91 3.22 5.17
C TYR A 198 -8.11 3.81 4.01
N VAL A 199 -6.80 3.58 3.95
CA VAL A 199 -5.94 4.06 2.86
C VAL A 199 -6.31 3.44 1.52
N VAL A 200 -6.55 2.12 1.48
CA VAL A 200 -6.99 1.44 0.25
C VAL A 200 -8.36 1.96 -0.20
N ARG A 201 -9.32 2.10 0.72
CA ARG A 201 -10.68 2.58 0.40
C ARG A 201 -10.66 4.01 -0.15
N THR A 202 -9.99 4.93 0.54
CA THR A 202 -9.88 6.34 0.10
C THR A 202 -9.14 6.45 -1.22
N SER A 203 -8.12 5.62 -1.45
CA SER A 203 -7.37 5.60 -2.70
C SER A 203 -8.20 5.07 -3.87
N ASN A 204 -8.99 4.01 -3.68
CA ASN A 204 -9.89 3.47 -4.71
C ASN A 204 -10.98 4.47 -5.12
N LEU A 205 -11.47 5.28 -4.17
CA LEU A 205 -12.42 6.35 -4.47
C LEU A 205 -11.77 7.57 -5.12
N GLY A 206 -10.43 7.61 -5.24
CA GLY A 206 -9.69 8.79 -5.68
C GLY A 206 -9.71 9.95 -4.67
N HIS A 207 -10.12 9.69 -3.42
CA HIS A 207 -10.28 10.69 -2.35
C HIS A 207 -9.03 10.82 -1.46
N HIS A 208 -7.96 10.08 -1.76
CA HIS A 208 -6.70 10.14 -1.04
C HIS A 208 -6.06 11.54 -1.12
N SER A 209 -5.15 11.82 -0.18
CA SER A 209 -4.32 13.02 -0.19
C SER A 209 -2.84 12.64 -0.14
N VAL A 210 -1.98 13.46 -0.73
CA VAL A 210 -0.52 13.26 -0.68
C VAL A 210 -0.04 13.12 0.78
N MET A 211 -0.57 13.95 1.68
CA MET A 211 -0.26 13.89 3.11
C MET A 211 -0.64 12.55 3.74
N LEU A 212 -1.83 12.02 3.44
CA LEU A 212 -2.27 10.70 3.93
C LEU A 212 -1.34 9.59 3.45
N LEU A 213 -0.96 9.61 2.17
CA LEU A 213 -0.15 8.55 1.56
C LEU A 213 1.29 8.56 2.06
N GLN A 214 1.90 9.75 2.19
CA GLN A 214 3.22 9.92 2.80
C GLN A 214 3.22 9.49 4.27
N PHE A 215 2.18 9.88 5.02
CA PHE A 215 2.01 9.46 6.40
C PHE A 215 1.84 7.94 6.52
N TRP A 216 1.03 7.33 5.65
CA TRP A 216 0.86 5.88 5.59
C TRP A 216 2.19 5.18 5.34
N ALA A 217 2.94 5.56 4.30
CA ALA A 217 4.25 4.97 4.02
C ALA A 217 5.22 5.16 5.21
N GLY A 218 5.23 6.35 5.81
CA GLY A 218 6.10 6.70 6.94
C GLY A 218 5.79 5.98 8.24
N VAL A 219 4.53 5.60 8.48
CA VAL A 219 4.13 4.77 9.64
C VAL A 219 4.27 3.29 9.32
N MET A 220 3.78 2.86 8.16
CA MET A 220 3.72 1.44 7.83
C MET A 220 5.08 0.81 7.61
N THR A 221 6.03 1.51 6.98
CA THR A 221 7.38 0.98 6.75
C THR A 221 8.09 0.59 8.06
N PRO A 222 8.22 1.47 9.07
CA PRO A 222 8.80 1.09 10.35
C PRO A 222 7.90 0.14 11.16
N THR A 223 6.58 0.16 10.98
CA THR A 223 5.68 -0.83 11.59
C THR A 223 5.96 -2.23 11.08
N ILE A 224 6.08 -2.43 9.77
CA ILE A 224 6.42 -3.74 9.19
C ILE A 224 7.81 -4.18 9.67
N ASN A 225 8.78 -3.26 9.66
CA ASN A 225 10.09 -3.54 10.22
C ASN A 225 10.01 -4.03 11.68
N GLY A 226 9.27 -3.31 12.54
CA GLY A 226 9.10 -3.67 13.94
C GLY A 226 8.31 -4.98 14.17
N MET A 227 7.31 -5.27 13.33
CA MET A 227 6.58 -6.54 13.35
C MET A 227 7.49 -7.72 12.99
N LEU A 228 8.37 -7.53 12.01
CA LEU A 228 9.36 -8.53 11.62
C LEU A 228 10.40 -8.76 12.72
N ASP A 229 10.91 -7.69 13.32
CA ASP A 229 11.84 -7.78 14.46
C ASP A 229 11.19 -8.48 15.66
N ALA A 230 9.90 -8.21 15.94
CA ALA A 230 9.14 -8.90 17.00
C ALA A 230 8.75 -10.35 16.65
N ALA A 231 8.72 -10.70 15.36
CA ALA A 231 8.47 -12.05 14.89
C ALA A 231 9.71 -12.96 15.04
N MET A 232 10.91 -12.39 15.19
CA MET A 232 12.14 -13.12 15.47
C MET A 232 12.08 -13.77 16.87
N SER A 233 11.49 -14.97 16.94
CA SER A 233 11.49 -15.83 18.12
C SER A 233 12.63 -16.84 18.04
N GLY A 234 13.22 -17.21 19.18
CA GLY A 234 14.18 -18.31 19.27
C GLY A 234 13.58 -19.69 18.93
N ARG A 235 12.25 -19.81 18.89
CA ARG A 235 11.54 -21.01 18.43
C ARG A 235 11.13 -20.84 16.97
N ALA A 236 11.63 -21.72 16.10
CA ALA A 236 11.42 -21.65 14.66
C ALA A 236 9.92 -21.68 14.27
N ASP A 237 9.13 -22.56 14.88
CA ASP A 237 7.70 -22.71 14.55
C ASP A 237 6.90 -21.44 14.86
N VAL A 238 7.17 -20.80 16.01
CA VAL A 238 6.49 -19.56 16.41
C VAL A 238 6.90 -18.39 15.52
N ARG A 239 8.17 -18.35 15.09
CA ARG A 239 8.65 -17.36 14.14
C ARG A 239 7.93 -17.52 12.80
N SER A 240 7.88 -18.74 12.27
CA SER A 240 7.22 -19.05 11.00
C SER A 240 5.74 -18.63 11.03
N GLN A 241 5.01 -19.04 12.07
CA GLN A 241 3.60 -18.70 12.22
C GLN A 241 3.35 -17.18 12.26
N ARG A 242 4.16 -16.42 13.02
CA ARG A 242 4.03 -14.95 13.08
C ARG A 242 4.32 -14.27 11.76
N GLN A 243 5.29 -14.80 11.01
CA GLN A 243 5.62 -14.29 9.67
C GLN A 243 4.47 -14.59 8.70
N GLU A 244 3.92 -15.80 8.72
CA GLU A 244 2.76 -16.17 7.91
C GLU A 244 1.54 -15.29 8.21
N ASP A 245 1.20 -15.10 9.49
CA ASP A 245 0.10 -14.23 9.93
C ASP A 245 0.28 -12.77 9.47
N LEU A 246 1.53 -12.30 9.40
CA LEU A 246 1.84 -10.96 8.86
C LEU A 246 1.62 -10.93 7.35
N LEU A 247 2.12 -11.92 6.61
CA LEU A 247 1.99 -12.00 5.16
C LEU A 247 0.52 -12.08 4.73
N LEU A 248 -0.29 -12.89 5.41
CA LEU A 248 -1.73 -13.02 5.14
C LEU A 248 -2.48 -11.68 5.26
N ARG A 249 -2.03 -10.77 6.13
CA ARG A 249 -2.62 -9.44 6.29
C ARG A 249 -2.01 -8.40 5.37
N LEU A 250 -0.70 -8.46 5.12
CA LEU A 250 0.04 -7.42 4.41
C LEU A 250 0.01 -7.59 2.89
N VAL A 251 0.20 -8.81 2.38
CA VAL A 251 0.31 -9.06 0.93
C VAL A 251 -0.95 -8.61 0.19
N PRO A 252 -2.19 -8.91 0.66
CA PRO A 252 -3.40 -8.41 0.00
C PRO A 252 -3.48 -6.89 -0.05
N VAL A 253 -3.04 -6.19 1.02
CA VAL A 253 -2.99 -4.73 1.06
C VAL A 253 -2.04 -4.21 -0.02
N LEU A 254 -0.81 -4.74 -0.09
CA LEU A 254 0.18 -4.33 -1.09
C LEU A 254 -0.29 -4.59 -2.53
N GLN A 255 -0.95 -5.71 -2.78
CA GLN A 255 -1.52 -6.01 -4.09
C GLN A 255 -2.66 -5.04 -4.45
N GLN A 256 -3.52 -4.68 -3.49
CA GLN A 256 -4.58 -3.70 -3.71
C GLN A 256 -4.02 -2.31 -3.95
N THR A 257 -3.02 -1.86 -3.19
CA THR A 257 -2.42 -0.53 -3.34
C THR A 257 -1.67 -0.39 -4.66
N LEU A 258 -0.88 -1.40 -5.06
CA LEU A 258 -0.14 -1.41 -6.33
C LEU A 258 -1.06 -1.49 -7.56
N ARG A 259 -2.28 -2.02 -7.41
CA ARG A 259 -3.28 -2.07 -8.49
C ARG A 259 -3.89 -0.70 -8.79
N ILE A 260 -3.89 0.23 -7.83
CA ILE A 260 -4.46 1.57 -8.01
C ILE A 260 -3.48 2.40 -8.85
N LYS A 261 -3.91 2.72 -10.08
CA LYS A 261 -3.08 3.43 -11.06
C LYS A 261 -3.06 4.93 -10.82
N ASN A 262 -2.01 5.58 -11.33
CA ASN A 262 -1.85 7.04 -11.34
C ASN A 262 -1.77 7.68 -9.95
N VAL A 263 -1.27 6.93 -8.95
CA VAL A 263 -1.02 7.45 -7.59
C VAL A 263 0.43 7.13 -7.20
N PRO A 264 1.40 7.97 -7.61
CA PRO A 264 2.82 7.69 -7.40
C PRO A 264 3.20 7.48 -5.93
N GLU A 265 2.67 8.28 -5.01
CA GLU A 265 3.00 8.20 -3.58
C GLU A 265 2.57 6.88 -2.96
N LEU A 266 1.42 6.35 -3.39
CA LEU A 266 0.92 5.06 -2.93
C LEU A 266 1.77 3.91 -3.48
N PHE A 267 2.15 3.99 -4.76
CA PHE A 267 3.06 3.02 -5.38
C PHE A 267 4.42 3.02 -4.68
N LEU A 268 5.03 4.19 -4.51
CA LEU A 268 6.34 4.33 -3.86
C LEU A 268 6.31 3.86 -2.40
N GLY A 269 5.24 4.20 -1.64
CA GLY A 269 5.06 3.69 -0.29
C GLY A 269 4.94 2.16 -0.24
N SER A 270 4.23 1.57 -1.20
CA SER A 270 4.12 0.10 -1.32
C SER A 270 5.47 -0.54 -1.65
N CYS A 271 6.24 0.05 -2.57
CA CYS A 271 7.61 -0.36 -2.89
C CYS A 271 8.53 -0.33 -1.66
N MET A 272 8.49 0.74 -0.85
CA MET A 272 9.29 0.84 0.38
C MET A 272 8.97 -0.29 1.36
N ILE A 273 7.68 -0.57 1.57
CA ILE A 273 7.22 -1.65 2.45
C ILE A 273 7.67 -3.01 1.92
N ILE A 274 7.57 -3.24 0.61
CA ILE A 274 8.04 -4.48 -0.04
C ILE A 274 9.55 -4.66 0.15
N CYS A 275 10.36 -3.62 -0.07
CA CYS A 275 11.80 -3.71 0.13
C CYS A 275 12.14 -4.12 1.57
N VAL A 276 11.48 -3.53 2.58
CA VAL A 276 11.68 -3.92 3.99
C VAL A 276 11.25 -5.36 4.24
N LEU A 277 10.11 -5.78 3.69
CA LEU A 277 9.59 -7.13 3.84
C LEU A 277 10.57 -8.16 3.28
N VAL A 278 10.97 -7.98 2.02
CA VAL A 278 11.80 -8.89 1.24
C VAL A 278 13.21 -8.98 1.82
N SER A 279 13.83 -7.85 2.19
CA SER A 279 15.19 -7.86 2.75
C SER A 279 15.31 -8.42 4.17
N LYS A 280 14.18 -8.61 4.89
CA LYS A 280 14.19 -9.13 6.27
C LYS A 280 13.55 -10.50 6.43
N THR A 281 12.93 -11.04 5.39
CA THR A 281 12.23 -12.33 5.46
C THR A 281 12.65 -13.25 4.33
N GLN A 282 12.78 -14.53 4.64
CA GLN A 282 12.91 -15.56 3.62
C GLN A 282 11.49 -15.90 3.17
N LEU A 283 11.14 -15.47 1.96
CA LEU A 283 9.83 -15.69 1.37
C LEU A 283 9.91 -16.77 0.30
N ASP A 284 8.83 -17.54 0.16
CA ASP A 284 8.71 -18.48 -0.94
C ASP A 284 8.66 -17.74 -2.28
N ASP A 285 9.26 -18.33 -3.31
CA ASP A 285 9.30 -17.76 -4.66
C ASP A 285 7.89 -17.43 -5.19
N LYS A 286 6.85 -18.17 -4.80
CA LYS A 286 5.45 -17.87 -5.17
C LYS A 286 4.98 -16.51 -4.66
N VAL A 287 5.36 -16.14 -3.44
CA VAL A 287 5.02 -14.84 -2.85
C VAL A 287 5.82 -13.74 -3.56
N LEU A 288 7.12 -13.96 -3.75
CA LEU A 288 8.00 -13.04 -4.46
C LEU A 288 7.52 -12.79 -5.90
N ASP A 289 7.11 -13.84 -6.62
CA ASP A 289 6.52 -13.76 -7.97
C ASP A 289 5.25 -12.91 -7.98
N SER A 290 4.37 -13.10 -6.99
CA SER A 290 3.14 -12.30 -6.88
C SER A 290 3.42 -10.82 -6.63
N LEU A 291 4.48 -10.50 -5.87
CA LEU A 291 4.90 -9.12 -5.61
C LEU A 291 5.58 -8.51 -6.84
N MET A 292 6.44 -9.25 -7.54
CA MET A 292 7.03 -8.79 -8.81
C MET A 292 5.95 -8.49 -9.86
N ASP A 293 4.95 -9.37 -10.00
CA ASP A 293 3.82 -9.15 -10.91
C ASP A 293 3.01 -7.90 -10.52
N ALA A 294 2.72 -7.71 -9.23
CA ALA A 294 2.03 -6.52 -8.75
C ALA A 294 2.80 -5.22 -9.02
N VAL A 295 4.11 -5.20 -8.73
CA VAL A 295 4.97 -4.01 -8.96
C VAL A 295 5.09 -3.70 -10.44
N SER A 296 5.37 -4.71 -11.27
CA SER A 296 5.58 -4.53 -12.71
C SER A 296 4.34 -4.10 -13.48
N ARG A 297 3.13 -4.41 -12.98
CA ARG A 297 1.86 -3.90 -13.54
C ARG A 297 1.47 -2.52 -13.02
N GLY A 298 1.99 -2.13 -11.86
CA GLY A 298 1.59 -0.92 -11.14
C GLY A 298 2.41 0.33 -11.47
N TRP A 299 3.64 0.18 -11.98
CA TRP A 299 4.49 1.34 -12.24
C TRP A 299 3.96 2.23 -13.38
N THR A 300 4.41 3.48 -13.36
CA THR A 300 4.14 4.49 -14.41
C THR A 300 5.46 5.04 -14.92
N SER A 301 5.43 5.91 -15.94
CA SER A 301 6.64 6.58 -16.43
C SER A 301 7.38 7.38 -15.35
N GLN A 302 6.68 7.84 -14.31
CA GLN A 302 7.26 8.60 -13.19
C GLN A 302 7.89 7.71 -12.11
N THR A 303 7.45 6.46 -11.99
CA THR A 303 7.83 5.55 -10.89
C THR A 303 8.60 4.32 -11.36
N ILE A 304 8.93 4.26 -12.65
CA ILE A 304 9.53 3.07 -13.27
C ILE A 304 10.89 2.73 -12.67
N ASP A 305 11.72 3.72 -12.32
CA ASP A 305 13.04 3.48 -11.75
C ASP A 305 12.96 2.88 -10.34
N GLN A 306 12.03 3.36 -9.53
CA GLN A 306 11.79 2.84 -8.19
C GLN A 306 11.12 1.46 -8.27
N GLY A 307 10.23 1.26 -9.23
CA GLY A 307 9.64 -0.05 -9.53
C GLY A 307 10.69 -1.08 -9.94
N LEU A 308 11.58 -0.73 -10.88
CA LEU A 308 12.72 -1.55 -11.27
C LEU A 308 13.64 -1.83 -10.09
N SER A 309 13.90 -0.84 -9.24
CA SER A 309 14.69 -1.02 -8.03
C SER A 309 14.07 -2.04 -7.08
N THR A 310 12.75 -1.98 -6.86
CA THR A 310 12.04 -2.96 -6.03
C THR A 310 12.07 -4.35 -6.66
N VAL A 311 11.88 -4.47 -7.98
CA VAL A 311 11.96 -5.76 -8.68
C VAL A 311 13.38 -6.35 -8.63
N ALA A 312 14.42 -5.52 -8.69
CA ALA A 312 15.80 -5.95 -8.50
C ALA A 312 16.02 -6.55 -7.10
N ILE A 313 15.58 -5.85 -6.05
CA ILE A 313 15.66 -6.34 -4.67
C ILE A 313 14.90 -7.67 -4.51
N ILE A 314 13.70 -7.78 -5.10
CA ILE A 314 12.97 -9.05 -5.09
C ILE A 314 13.76 -10.15 -5.81
N ALA A 315 14.31 -9.87 -6.99
CA ALA A 315 15.04 -10.86 -7.77
C ALA A 315 16.29 -11.38 -7.03
N GLU A 316 16.97 -10.53 -6.26
CA GLU A 316 18.16 -10.93 -5.49
C GLU A 316 17.84 -11.94 -4.37
N GLU A 317 16.66 -11.83 -3.75
CA GLU A 317 16.22 -12.73 -2.65
C GLU A 317 15.56 -14.04 -3.13
N ARG A 318 15.30 -14.19 -4.44
CA ARG A 318 14.65 -15.38 -5.00
C ARG A 318 15.61 -16.57 -5.08
N GLN A 319 15.06 -17.78 -4.95
CA GLN A 319 15.83 -19.00 -5.18
C GLN A 319 15.89 -19.34 -6.68
N SER A 320 14.73 -19.32 -7.34
CA SER A 320 14.62 -19.48 -8.78
C SER A 320 15.23 -18.30 -9.54
N LEU A 321 15.99 -18.60 -10.59
CA LEU A 321 16.47 -17.58 -11.51
C LEU A 321 15.38 -17.19 -12.53
N LYS A 322 14.45 -18.08 -12.88
CA LYS A 322 13.41 -17.78 -13.88
C LYS A 322 12.29 -16.92 -13.33
N PHE A 323 11.83 -15.96 -14.12
CA PHE A 323 10.73 -15.05 -13.82
C PHE A 323 9.41 -15.57 -14.41
N THR A 324 8.29 -15.00 -13.98
CA THR A 324 7.02 -15.28 -14.61
C THR A 324 6.90 -14.50 -15.93
N ARG A 325 6.25 -15.11 -16.93
CA ARG A 325 6.02 -14.50 -18.25
C ARG A 325 5.46 -13.07 -18.20
N PRO A 326 4.48 -12.75 -17.34
CA PRO A 326 3.95 -11.38 -17.27
C PRO A 326 4.99 -10.35 -16.81
N VAL A 327 5.83 -10.72 -15.84
CA VAL A 327 6.89 -9.86 -15.30
C VAL A 327 7.94 -9.60 -16.37
N THR A 328 8.39 -10.64 -17.08
CA THR A 328 9.35 -10.50 -18.20
C THR A 328 8.80 -9.58 -19.29
N LYS A 329 7.54 -9.77 -19.70
CA LYS A 329 6.88 -8.91 -20.71
C LYS A 329 6.73 -7.46 -20.25
N ALA A 330 6.51 -7.22 -18.97
CA ALA A 330 6.44 -5.86 -18.42
C ALA A 330 7.83 -5.20 -18.40
N LEU A 331 8.87 -5.94 -18.03
CA LEU A 331 10.25 -5.47 -17.99
C LEU A 331 10.81 -5.19 -19.39
N LEU A 332 10.58 -6.06 -20.37
CA LEU A 332 11.04 -5.83 -21.75
C LEU A 332 10.40 -4.59 -22.41
N LYS A 333 9.24 -4.13 -21.91
CA LYS A 333 8.57 -2.90 -22.38
C LYS A 333 9.16 -1.63 -21.77
N VAL A 334 10.11 -1.73 -20.84
CA VAL A 334 10.74 -0.59 -20.19
C VAL A 334 11.63 0.13 -21.20
N PRO A 335 11.45 1.45 -21.42
CA PRO A 335 12.30 2.20 -22.34
C PRO A 335 13.72 2.31 -21.79
N ALA A 336 14.71 2.02 -22.63
CA ALA A 336 16.14 2.05 -22.29
C ALA A 336 16.46 1.16 -21.06
N LEU A 337 15.94 -0.07 -21.04
CA LEU A 337 16.09 -0.99 -19.91
C LEU A 337 17.56 -1.22 -19.54
N GLU A 338 18.45 -1.40 -20.52
CA GLU A 338 19.86 -1.69 -20.29
C GLU A 338 20.59 -0.57 -19.56
N SER A 339 20.40 0.68 -20.01
CA SER A 339 21.02 1.84 -19.35
C SER A 339 20.47 2.01 -17.93
N ARG A 340 19.18 1.75 -17.71
CA ARG A 340 18.57 1.79 -16.38
C ARG A 340 19.13 0.71 -15.46
N ILE A 341 19.34 -0.52 -15.95
CA ILE A 341 19.96 -1.59 -15.17
C ILE A 341 21.40 -1.22 -14.80
N LEU A 342 22.18 -0.67 -15.73
CA LEU A 342 23.55 -0.20 -15.48
C LEU A 342 23.59 0.90 -14.41
N GLU A 343 22.68 1.88 -14.48
CA GLU A 343 22.55 2.91 -13.45
C GLU A 343 22.14 2.33 -12.10
N LEU A 344 21.20 1.37 -12.06
CA LEU A 344 20.77 0.70 -10.83
C LEU A 344 21.89 -0.13 -10.19
N GLN A 345 22.74 -0.77 -11.00
CA GLN A 345 23.88 -1.54 -10.52
C GLN A 345 24.85 -0.70 -9.67
N THR A 346 24.92 0.62 -9.90
CA THR A 346 25.76 1.53 -9.09
C THR A 346 25.25 1.69 -7.65
N LYS A 347 23.98 1.36 -7.40
CA LYS A 347 23.31 1.57 -6.10
C LYS A 347 22.99 0.25 -5.38
N GLN A 348 22.77 -0.84 -6.12
CA GLN A 348 22.40 -2.14 -5.58
C GLN A 348 22.78 -3.28 -6.54
N HIS A 349 22.76 -4.52 -6.06
CA HIS A 349 22.98 -5.68 -6.92
C HIS A 349 21.79 -5.91 -7.88
N THR A 350 22.10 -6.11 -9.16
CA THR A 350 21.12 -6.39 -10.22
C THR A 350 21.45 -7.68 -11.00
N GLY A 351 22.37 -8.49 -10.48
CA GLY A 351 22.86 -9.72 -11.12
C GLY A 351 21.75 -10.72 -11.37
N ARG A 352 20.93 -11.02 -10.35
CA ARG A 352 19.79 -11.94 -10.49
C ARG A 352 18.67 -11.35 -11.34
N LEU A 353 18.50 -10.03 -11.33
CA LEU A 353 17.54 -9.34 -12.21
C LEU A 353 17.87 -9.61 -13.69
N LEU A 354 19.10 -9.30 -14.09
CA LEU A 354 19.56 -9.47 -15.47
C LEU A 354 19.60 -10.95 -15.88
N THR A 355 20.04 -11.82 -14.96
CA THR A 355 20.05 -13.28 -15.19
C THR A 355 18.65 -13.83 -15.45
N GLY A 356 17.68 -13.48 -14.61
CA GLY A 356 16.32 -13.99 -14.74
C GLY A 356 15.59 -13.45 -15.96
N LEU A 357 15.86 -12.20 -16.34
CA LEU A 357 15.40 -11.64 -17.59
C LEU A 357 15.96 -12.38 -18.80
N ALA A 358 17.28 -12.63 -18.84
CA ALA A 358 17.90 -13.37 -19.95
C ALA A 358 17.35 -14.80 -20.05
N MET A 359 17.27 -15.54 -18.93
CA MET A 359 16.79 -16.91 -18.92
C MET A 359 15.33 -17.05 -19.36
N THR A 360 14.46 -16.11 -18.97
CA THR A 360 13.05 -16.16 -19.39
C THR A 360 12.81 -15.63 -20.80
N SER A 361 13.62 -14.67 -21.24
CA SER A 361 13.57 -14.17 -22.62
C SER A 361 14.00 -15.24 -23.61
N LEU A 362 14.90 -16.15 -23.21
CA LEU A 362 15.30 -17.31 -24.00
C LEU A 362 14.15 -18.30 -24.21
N ASP A 363 13.32 -18.54 -23.19
CA ASP A 363 12.13 -19.42 -23.30
C ASP A 363 11.03 -18.81 -24.21
N GLU A 364 10.98 -17.49 -24.36
CA GLU A 364 9.96 -16.75 -25.13
C GLU A 364 10.49 -16.12 -26.43
N ALA A 365 11.72 -16.43 -26.84
CA ALA A 365 12.56 -15.71 -27.82
C ALA A 365 11.84 -15.25 -29.11
N SER A 366 11.19 -14.07 -29.04
CA SER A 366 10.33 -13.53 -30.11
C SER A 366 10.74 -12.13 -30.57
N SER A 367 11.44 -11.34 -29.75
CA SER A 367 11.79 -9.94 -30.05
C SER A 367 13.31 -9.74 -30.21
N PRO A 368 13.77 -8.80 -31.06
CA PRO A 368 15.20 -8.46 -31.17
C PRO A 368 15.79 -7.98 -29.84
N GLU A 369 15.05 -7.19 -29.08
CA GLU A 369 15.45 -6.65 -27.76
C GLU A 369 15.77 -7.76 -26.75
N ALA A 370 15.06 -8.90 -26.83
CA ALA A 370 15.31 -10.05 -25.97
C ALA A 370 16.68 -10.70 -26.26
N PHE A 371 17.09 -10.71 -27.53
CA PHE A 371 18.37 -11.26 -27.97
C PHE A 371 19.54 -10.37 -27.54
N ASP A 372 19.42 -9.05 -27.75
CA ASP A 372 20.42 -8.07 -27.31
C ASP A 372 20.63 -8.14 -25.79
N LEU A 373 19.53 -8.31 -25.03
CA LEU A 373 19.59 -8.47 -23.58
C LEU A 373 20.32 -9.76 -23.15
N ILE A 374 20.11 -10.88 -23.85
CA ILE A 374 20.80 -12.15 -23.55
C ILE A 374 22.31 -11.99 -23.79
N GLU A 375 22.70 -11.39 -24.91
CA GLU A 375 24.11 -11.11 -25.22
C GLU A 375 24.75 -10.22 -24.15
N ASN A 376 24.06 -9.13 -23.77
CA ASN A 376 24.49 -8.22 -22.71
C ASN A 376 24.58 -8.89 -21.34
N ALA A 377 23.67 -9.81 -21.01
CA ALA A 377 23.72 -10.55 -19.75
C ALA A 377 24.98 -11.44 -19.65
N VAL A 378 25.36 -12.11 -20.74
CA VAL A 378 26.51 -13.02 -20.73
C VAL A 378 27.84 -12.27 -20.83
N THR A 379 27.89 -11.16 -21.57
CA THR A 379 29.11 -10.36 -21.76
C THR A 379 29.38 -9.39 -20.61
N SER A 380 28.36 -8.78 -20.01
CA SER A 380 28.53 -7.79 -18.94
C SER A 380 29.15 -8.37 -17.66
N HIS A 381 29.78 -7.53 -16.85
CA HIS A 381 30.31 -7.92 -15.53
C HIS A 381 29.24 -7.95 -14.41
N ILE A 382 27.96 -7.79 -14.76
CA ILE A 382 26.88 -7.69 -13.78
C ILE A 382 26.54 -9.07 -13.18
N PRO A 383 26.27 -10.13 -13.96
CA PRO A 383 26.00 -11.45 -13.40
C PRO A 383 27.28 -12.14 -12.95
N THR A 384 27.17 -12.91 -11.87
CA THR A 384 28.25 -13.77 -11.36
C THR A 384 28.54 -14.94 -12.30
N LEU A 385 29.72 -15.56 -12.19
CA LEU A 385 30.08 -16.72 -13.04
C LEU A 385 29.05 -17.86 -12.99
N PRO A 386 28.50 -18.27 -11.81
CA PRO A 386 27.45 -19.29 -11.77
C PRO A 386 26.15 -18.86 -12.48
N GLN A 387 25.80 -17.58 -12.41
CA GLN A 387 24.63 -17.05 -13.11
C GLN A 387 24.83 -17.05 -14.63
N LYS A 388 26.02 -16.65 -15.10
CA LYS A 388 26.37 -16.74 -16.53
C LYS A 388 26.34 -18.19 -17.03
N ALA A 389 26.89 -19.11 -16.25
CA ALA A 389 26.85 -20.54 -16.57
C ALA A 389 25.39 -21.04 -16.70
N ALA A 390 24.48 -20.64 -15.81
CA ALA A 390 23.08 -21.01 -15.90
C ALA A 390 22.38 -20.48 -17.17
N ILE A 391 22.71 -19.25 -17.62
CA ILE A 391 22.20 -18.69 -18.88
C ILE A 391 22.72 -19.52 -20.06
N ILE A 392 24.03 -19.78 -20.10
CA ILE A 392 24.68 -20.55 -21.17
C ILE A 392 24.14 -21.97 -21.25
N GLN A 393 23.98 -22.63 -20.10
CA GLN A 393 23.42 -23.98 -20.03
C GLN A 393 22.01 -24.04 -20.62
N LEU A 394 21.15 -23.07 -20.30
CA LEU A 394 19.82 -22.98 -20.88
C LEU A 394 19.85 -22.70 -22.39
N LEU A 395 20.80 -21.86 -22.83
CA LEU A 395 21.00 -21.55 -24.25
C LEU A 395 21.42 -22.78 -25.05
N LEU A 396 22.36 -23.57 -24.51
CA LEU A 396 22.79 -24.84 -25.11
C LEU A 396 21.63 -25.82 -25.23
N SER A 397 20.82 -25.99 -24.18
CA SER A 397 19.64 -26.86 -24.24
C SER A 397 18.59 -26.36 -25.24
N ALA A 398 18.39 -25.04 -25.34
CA ALA A 398 17.44 -24.47 -26.28
C ALA A 398 17.90 -24.67 -27.74
N VAL A 399 19.20 -24.51 -28.02
CA VAL A 399 19.76 -24.76 -29.36
C VAL A 399 19.66 -26.25 -29.73
N SER A 400 19.95 -27.16 -28.80
CA SER A 400 19.82 -28.61 -29.07
C SER A 400 18.36 -29.03 -29.32
N ASP A 401 17.42 -28.51 -28.54
CA ASP A 401 15.98 -28.82 -28.70
C ASP A 401 15.43 -28.25 -30.02
N LEU A 402 15.94 -27.09 -30.45
CA LEU A 402 15.57 -26.47 -31.72
C LEU A 402 16.17 -27.19 -32.93
N GLN A 403 17.34 -27.83 -32.82
CA GLN A 403 17.85 -28.69 -33.88
C GLN A 403 17.00 -29.96 -34.07
N ALA A 404 16.34 -30.42 -33.00
CA ALA A 404 15.45 -31.58 -33.03
C ALA A 404 14.01 -31.25 -33.48
N SER A 405 13.60 -29.98 -33.45
CA SER A 405 12.23 -29.53 -33.76
C SER A 405 12.17 -28.67 -35.03
N SER A 406 11.17 -28.91 -35.89
CA SER A 406 10.93 -28.14 -37.11
C SER A 406 10.25 -26.78 -36.83
N GLU A 407 10.65 -26.06 -35.78
CA GLU A 407 10.13 -24.73 -35.46
C GLU A 407 10.85 -23.61 -36.24
N ALA A 408 10.29 -22.40 -36.21
CA ALA A 408 10.56 -21.30 -37.14
C ALA A 408 12.05 -20.92 -37.30
N LEU A 409 12.57 -21.08 -38.52
CA LEU A 409 13.93 -20.75 -39.01
C LEU A 409 14.53 -19.44 -38.46
N ALA A 410 13.73 -18.40 -38.27
CA ALA A 410 14.21 -17.08 -37.81
C ALA A 410 14.68 -17.07 -36.35
N SER A 411 14.09 -17.90 -35.48
CA SER A 411 14.51 -18.02 -34.07
C SER A 411 15.77 -18.88 -33.93
N GLN A 412 15.89 -19.91 -34.76
CA GLN A 412 17.10 -20.74 -34.88
C GLN A 412 18.32 -19.91 -35.31
N GLU A 413 18.16 -19.07 -36.35
CA GLU A 413 19.27 -18.26 -36.87
C GLU A 413 19.78 -17.24 -35.83
N ARG A 414 18.88 -16.63 -35.04
CA ARG A 414 19.27 -15.65 -34.01
C ARG A 414 19.92 -16.30 -32.79
N LEU A 415 19.41 -17.44 -32.33
CA LEU A 415 20.03 -18.20 -31.23
C LEU A 415 21.41 -18.73 -31.63
N GLY A 416 21.54 -19.24 -32.86
CA GLY A 416 22.82 -19.63 -33.43
C GLY A 416 23.81 -18.46 -33.51
N ARG A 417 23.35 -17.26 -33.90
CA ARG A 417 24.20 -16.04 -33.89
C ARG A 417 24.69 -15.68 -32.49
N ILE A 418 23.83 -15.66 -31.47
CA ILE A 418 24.28 -15.40 -30.10
C ILE A 418 25.28 -16.46 -29.66
N PHE A 419 24.98 -17.74 -29.91
CA PHE A 419 25.89 -18.83 -29.58
C PHE A 419 27.26 -18.64 -30.25
N SER A 420 27.29 -18.30 -31.54
CA SER A 420 28.53 -18.03 -32.28
C SER A 420 29.30 -16.84 -31.70
N ALA A 421 28.61 -15.75 -31.31
CA ALA A 421 29.22 -14.59 -30.69
C ALA A 421 29.83 -14.94 -29.31
N LEU A 422 29.15 -15.79 -28.54
CA LEU A 422 29.63 -16.28 -27.25
C LEU A 422 30.87 -17.18 -27.38
N CYS A 423 30.94 -18.00 -28.43
CA CYS A 423 32.11 -18.82 -28.75
C CYS A 423 33.30 -17.97 -29.24
N GLN A 424 33.04 -16.86 -29.94
CA GLN A 424 34.10 -15.96 -30.44
C GLN A 424 34.69 -15.06 -29.35
N SER A 425 33.94 -14.78 -28.27
CA SER A 425 34.41 -13.95 -27.17
C SER A 425 35.33 -14.73 -26.22
N SER A 426 36.56 -14.23 -26.03
CA SER A 426 37.59 -14.83 -25.17
C SER A 426 37.21 -14.88 -23.69
N SER A 427 36.26 -14.05 -23.24
CA SER A 427 35.78 -14.02 -21.86
C SER A 427 34.70 -15.06 -21.56
N THR A 428 33.97 -15.50 -22.58
CA THR A 428 32.78 -16.38 -22.45
C THR A 428 33.05 -17.79 -22.96
N LEU A 429 33.99 -17.97 -23.90
CA LEU A 429 34.37 -19.26 -24.46
C LEU A 429 34.72 -20.34 -23.41
N PRO A 430 35.49 -20.06 -22.33
CA PRO A 430 35.78 -21.08 -21.31
C PRO A 430 34.53 -21.58 -20.58
N LEU A 431 33.54 -20.70 -20.37
CA LEU A 431 32.27 -21.06 -19.74
C LEU A 431 31.42 -21.90 -20.69
N VAL A 432 31.38 -21.55 -21.98
CA VAL A 432 30.66 -22.31 -23.01
C VAL A 432 31.23 -23.72 -23.13
N GLN A 433 32.56 -23.87 -23.17
CA GLN A 433 33.23 -25.18 -23.22
C GLN A 433 32.93 -26.03 -21.98
N ALA A 434 32.97 -25.42 -20.78
CA ALA A 434 32.69 -26.13 -19.53
C ALA A 434 31.24 -26.61 -19.44
N GLU A 435 30.25 -25.80 -19.86
CA GLU A 435 28.84 -26.18 -19.82
C GLU A 435 28.46 -27.14 -20.96
N ALA A 436 29.06 -27.02 -22.15
CA ALA A 436 28.87 -28.00 -23.24
C ALA A 436 29.39 -29.38 -22.85
N ALA A 437 30.56 -29.45 -22.20
CA ALA A 437 31.11 -30.71 -21.67
C ALA A 437 30.23 -31.32 -20.56
N ARG A 438 29.53 -30.50 -19.77
CA ARG A 438 28.58 -30.99 -18.75
C ARG A 438 27.30 -31.57 -19.35
N LEU A 439 26.91 -31.10 -20.53
CA LEU A 439 25.71 -31.56 -21.24
C LEU A 439 26.01 -32.67 -22.25
N ASP A 440 27.27 -33.15 -22.34
CA ASP A 440 27.74 -34.10 -23.36
C ASP A 440 27.45 -33.65 -24.80
N LEU A 441 27.43 -32.33 -25.05
CA LEU A 441 27.18 -31.74 -26.37
C LEU A 441 28.50 -31.44 -27.09
N SER A 442 28.62 -31.84 -28.35
CA SER A 442 29.73 -31.42 -29.21
C SER A 442 29.50 -30.00 -29.72
N LEU A 443 30.46 -29.09 -29.48
CA LEU A 443 30.40 -27.73 -30.01
C LEU A 443 30.33 -27.70 -31.55
N GLU A 444 30.96 -28.67 -32.22
CA GLU A 444 30.92 -28.84 -33.69
C GLU A 444 29.54 -29.26 -34.19
N SER A 445 28.69 -29.85 -33.34
CA SER A 445 27.30 -30.20 -33.70
C SER A 445 26.31 -29.05 -33.49
N LEU A 446 26.73 -28.00 -32.78
CA LEU A 446 25.92 -26.82 -32.42
C LEU A 446 26.25 -25.58 -33.27
N GLU A 447 27.33 -25.62 -34.07
CA GLU A 447 27.62 -24.60 -35.08
C GLU A 447 26.58 -24.71 -36.21
N VAL A 448 25.65 -23.73 -36.25
CA VAL A 448 24.67 -23.53 -37.33
C VAL A 448 25.33 -22.81 -38.51
#